data_AF-A0AAD9BV25-F1
#
_entry.id   AF-A0AAD9BV25-F1
#
_cell.length_a   1.000
_cell.length_b   1.000
_cell.length_c   1.000
_cell.angle_alpha   90.00
_cell.angle_beta   90.00
_cell.angle_gamma   90.00
#
_symmetry.space_group_name_H-M   'P 1'
#
loop_
_entity.id
_entity.type
_entity.pdbx_description
1 polymer ?
#
loop_
_entity_poly.entity_id
_entity_poly.type
_entity_poly.pdbx_seq_one_letter_code
_entity_poly.pdbx_strand_id
1 'polypeptide(L)'
;METPREVLFKTLKDLGENEFKDFKWYLQGKVLGFPGIPKSELEKADRGDTVDLMLRDYDINTIKVTREVLKKIPRNDLEEELSKFPSDPKDILTKCQG
;
A
#
# COMPACT_ATOMS: atom_id res chain seq x y z
N MET A 1 -0.14 -0.54 -19.21
CA MET A 1 -0.33 -1.26 -17.93
C MET A 1 -0.31 -0.21 -16.84
N GLU A 2 -1.15 -0.35 -15.81
CA GLU A 2 -1.12 0.57 -14.67
C GLU A 2 0.17 0.38 -13.87
N THR A 3 0.72 1.49 -13.40
CA THR A 3 1.91 1.49 -12.54
C THR A 3 1.55 1.16 -11.09
N PRO A 4 2.49 0.65 -10.27
CA PRO A 4 2.24 0.44 -8.83
C PRO A 4 1.70 1.69 -8.13
N ARG A 5 2.20 2.87 -8.50
CA ARG A 5 1.74 4.16 -8.00
C ARG A 5 0.26 4.40 -8.30
N GLU A 6 -0.17 4.21 -9.54
CA GLU A 6 -1.56 4.43 -9.95
C GLU A 6 -2.52 3.46 -9.26
N VAL A 7 -2.12 2.19 -9.16
CA VAL A 7 -2.90 1.13 -8.50
C VAL A 7 -3.11 1.47 -7.02
N LEU A 8 -2.02 1.77 -6.30
CA LEU A 8 -2.09 2.15 -4.89
C LEU A 8 -2.96 3.39 -4.68
N PHE A 9 -2.79 4.41 -5.52
CA PHE A 9 -3.56 5.63 -5.39
C PHE A 9 -5.07 5.39 -5.56
N LYS A 10 -5.48 4.54 -6.52
CA LYS A 10 -6.87 4.13 -6.69
C LYS A 10 -7.37 3.37 -5.45
N THR A 11 -6.61 2.37 -4.98
CA THR A 11 -6.95 1.62 -3.77
C THR A 11 -7.16 2.54 -2.56
N LEU A 12 -6.29 3.53 -2.36
CA LEU A 12 -6.44 4.48 -1.24
C LEU A 12 -7.62 5.44 -1.42
N LYS A 13 -8.04 5.74 -2.67
CA LYS A 13 -9.26 6.53 -2.93
C LYS A 13 -10.53 5.82 -2.51
N ASP A 14 -10.56 4.50 -2.60
CA ASP A 14 -11.72 3.69 -2.22
C ASP A 14 -11.84 3.48 -0.70
N LEU A 15 -10.84 3.92 0.08
CA LEU A 15 -10.93 4.01 1.53
C LEU A 15 -11.74 5.25 1.94
N GLY A 16 -12.72 5.07 2.82
CA GLY A 16 -13.38 6.17 3.51
C GLY A 16 -12.41 6.95 4.42
N GLU A 17 -12.83 8.11 4.93
CA GLU A 17 -11.94 8.96 5.74
C GLU A 17 -11.43 8.26 7.02
N ASN A 18 -12.30 7.54 7.73
CA ASN A 18 -11.93 6.79 8.93
C ASN A 18 -11.01 5.62 8.60
N GLU A 19 -11.32 4.88 7.53
CA GLU A 19 -10.48 3.76 7.07
C GLU A 19 -9.10 4.24 6.65
N PHE A 20 -9.02 5.38 5.96
CA PHE A 20 -7.76 5.99 5.58
C PHE A 20 -6.97 6.51 6.80
N LYS A 21 -7.65 7.04 7.82
CA LYS A 21 -7.01 7.40 9.09
C LYS A 21 -6.41 6.18 9.79
N ASP A 22 -7.15 5.07 9.84
CA ASP A 22 -6.69 3.83 10.44
C ASP A 22 -5.55 3.19 9.61
N PHE A 23 -5.64 3.29 8.28
CA PHE A 23 -4.57 2.89 7.37
C PHE A 23 -3.25 3.59 7.72
N LYS A 24 -3.27 4.93 7.85
CA LYS A 24 -2.11 5.72 8.28
C LYS A 24 -1.68 5.38 9.71
N TRP A 25 -2.61 5.04 10.60
CA TRP A 25 -2.26 4.60 11.95
C TRP A 25 -1.42 3.31 11.93
N TYR A 26 -1.83 2.31 11.16
CA TYR A 26 -1.09 1.05 11.04
C TYR A 26 0.28 1.20 10.36
N LEU A 27 0.42 2.14 9.42
CA LEU A 27 1.71 2.44 8.79
C LEU A 27 2.76 3.03 9.75
N GLN A 28 2.35 3.58 10.90
CA GLN A 28 3.28 4.07 11.92
C GLN A 28 4.01 2.94 12.66
N GLY A 29 3.43 1.73 12.63
CA GLY A 29 3.99 0.55 13.25
C GLY A 29 4.81 -0.30 12.29
N LYS A 30 5.48 -1.32 12.84
CA LYS A 30 6.17 -2.33 12.05
C LYS A 30 5.15 -3.18 11.28
N VAL A 31 5.28 -3.25 9.96
CA VAL A 31 4.40 -4.07 9.09
C VAL A 31 5.25 -5.11 8.38
N LEU A 32 4.93 -6.40 8.53
CA LEU A 32 5.66 -7.51 7.89
C LEU A 32 7.19 -7.52 8.10
N GLY A 33 7.70 -6.94 9.18
CA GLY A 33 9.15 -6.82 9.37
C GLY A 33 9.74 -5.47 8.98
N PHE A 34 9.03 -4.68 8.18
CA PHE A 34 9.48 -3.37 7.70
C PHE A 34 9.23 -2.27 8.73
N PRO A 35 10.15 -1.29 8.86
CA PRO A 35 9.98 -0.17 9.77
C PRO A 35 8.73 0.64 9.39
N GLY A 36 8.04 1.20 10.38
CA GLY A 36 6.91 2.08 10.14
C GLY A 36 7.35 3.47 9.66
N ILE A 37 6.42 4.18 9.01
CA ILE A 37 6.61 5.55 8.55
C ILE A 37 6.33 6.51 9.72
N PRO A 38 7.18 7.51 9.99
CA PRO A 38 6.98 8.45 11.08
C PRO A 38 5.60 9.12 11.06
N LYS A 39 4.96 9.19 12.24
CA LYS A 39 3.65 9.87 12.41
C LYS A 39 3.65 11.29 11.86
N SER A 40 4.75 12.03 12.03
CA SER A 40 4.89 13.41 11.58
C SER A 40 4.76 13.57 10.06
N GLU A 41 5.14 12.54 9.28
CA GLU A 41 4.98 12.55 7.83
C GLU A 41 3.54 12.17 7.44
N LEU A 42 2.92 11.24 8.17
CA LEU A 42 1.59 10.74 7.87
C LEU A 42 0.45 11.66 8.34
N GLU A 43 0.65 12.49 9.36
CA GLU A 43 -0.42 13.25 10.00
C GLU A 43 -1.21 14.11 9.00
N LYS A 44 -0.50 14.82 8.11
CA LYS A 44 -1.09 15.70 7.09
C LYS A 44 -1.06 15.14 5.67
N ALA A 45 -0.45 13.98 5.47
CA ALA A 45 -0.38 13.33 4.17
C ALA A 45 -1.79 13.02 3.65
N ASP A 46 -2.05 13.47 2.42
CA ASP A 46 -3.20 13.01 1.65
C ASP A 46 -2.95 11.62 1.05
N ARG A 47 -3.87 11.15 0.20
CA ARG A 47 -3.75 9.82 -0.42
C ARG A 47 -2.56 9.74 -1.37
N GLY A 48 -2.24 10.81 -2.10
CA GLY A 48 -1.10 10.87 -3.00
C GLY A 48 0.22 10.92 -2.22
N ASP A 49 0.29 11.79 -1.23
CA ASP A 49 1.45 11.89 -0.33
C ASP A 49 1.73 10.54 0.35
N THR A 50 0.68 9.84 0.80
CA THR A 50 0.81 8.52 1.42
C THR A 50 1.36 7.48 0.45
N VAL A 51 0.93 7.48 -0.82
CA VAL A 51 1.51 6.58 -1.84
C VAL A 51 2.99 6.86 -2.02
N ASP A 52 3.39 8.13 -2.04
CA ASP A 52 4.78 8.53 -2.26
C ASP A 52 5.67 8.14 -1.08
N LEU A 53 5.19 8.33 0.14
CA LEU A 53 5.85 7.84 1.35
C LEU A 53 6.00 6.31 1.33
N MET A 54 4.94 5.57 0.98
CA MET A 54 5.01 4.12 0.94
C MET A 54 5.99 3.60 -0.13
N LEU A 55 5.99 4.18 -1.33
CA LEU A 55 6.94 3.83 -2.38
C LEU A 55 8.39 4.16 -1.99
N ARG A 56 8.61 5.26 -1.28
CA ARG A 56 9.93 5.66 -0.77
C ARG A 56 10.45 4.69 0.29
N ASP A 57 9.61 4.29 1.24
CA ASP A 57 10.02 3.52 2.43
C ASP A 57 10.01 2.00 2.21
N TYR A 58 9.12 1.50 1.36
CA TYR A 58 8.93 0.06 1.14
C TYR A 58 9.37 -0.42 -0.25
N ASP A 59 9.50 0.48 -1.23
CA ASP A 59 9.93 0.19 -2.59
C ASP A 59 9.14 -0.99 -3.19
N ILE A 60 9.80 -2.06 -3.63
CA ILE A 60 9.20 -3.26 -4.19
C ILE A 60 8.20 -3.96 -3.23
N ASN A 61 8.31 -3.71 -1.92
CA ASN A 61 7.44 -4.33 -0.91
C ASN A 61 6.16 -3.52 -0.68
N THR A 62 5.99 -2.37 -1.35
CA THR A 62 4.85 -1.48 -1.12
C THR A 62 3.52 -2.19 -1.27
N ILE A 63 3.32 -2.94 -2.35
CA ILE A 63 2.07 -3.67 -2.59
C ILE A 63 1.81 -4.69 -1.47
N LYS A 64 2.85 -5.39 -1.03
CA LYS A 64 2.76 -6.38 0.06
C LYS A 64 2.38 -5.74 1.39
N VAL A 65 2.98 -4.59 1.72
CA VAL A 65 2.65 -3.81 2.93
C VAL A 65 1.22 -3.29 2.86
N THR A 66 0.80 -2.71 1.73
CA THR A 66 -0.58 -2.23 1.55
C THR A 66 -1.59 -3.33 1.79
N ARG A 67 -1.40 -4.51 1.19
CA ARG A 67 -2.28 -5.67 1.40
C ARG A 67 -2.41 -6.05 2.86
N GLU A 68 -1.29 -6.08 3.59
CA GLU A 68 -1.30 -6.40 5.02
C GLU A 68 -2.06 -5.36 5.85
N VAL A 69 -1.89 -4.08 5.53
CA VAL A 69 -2.62 -3.01 6.24
C VAL A 69 -4.11 -3.06 5.92
N LEU A 70 -4.52 -3.32 4.67
CA LEU A 70 -5.93 -3.48 4.28
C LEU A 70 -6.64 -4.58 5.09
N LYS A 71 -5.97 -5.71 5.35
CA LYS A 71 -6.48 -6.78 6.22
C LYS A 71 -6.71 -6.33 7.66
N LYS A 72 -5.91 -5.37 8.16
CA LYS A 72 -6.04 -4.83 9.52
C LYS A 72 -7.16 -3.79 9.65
N ILE A 73 -7.58 -3.16 8.55
CA ILE A 73 -8.71 -2.21 8.48
C ILE A 73 -9.96 -2.82 7.83
N PRO A 74 -10.23 -4.10 8.11
CA PRO A 74 -11.14 -5.01 7.37
C PRO A 74 -11.49 -4.77 5.89
N ARG A 75 -10.66 -4.13 5.06
CA ARG A 75 -10.90 -3.91 3.62
C ARG A 75 -10.35 -5.04 2.77
N ASN A 76 -10.85 -6.25 3.03
CA ASN A 76 -10.44 -7.47 2.33
C ASN A 76 -10.85 -7.45 0.84
N ASP A 77 -11.92 -6.71 0.51
CA ASP A 77 -12.36 -6.44 -0.86
C ASP A 77 -11.24 -5.79 -1.69
N LEU A 78 -10.63 -4.74 -1.15
CA LEU A 78 -9.53 -4.03 -1.81
C LEU A 78 -8.24 -4.85 -1.82
N GLU A 79 -8.02 -5.68 -0.80
CA GLU A 79 -6.84 -6.57 -0.77
C GLU A 79 -6.90 -7.62 -1.86
N GLU A 80 -8.08 -8.20 -2.12
CA GLU A 80 -8.30 -9.17 -3.19
C GLU A 80 -8.08 -8.52 -4.56
N GLU A 81 -8.56 -7.30 -4.78
CA GLU A 81 -8.28 -6.56 -6.01
C GLU A 81 -6.78 -6.29 -6.19
N LEU A 82 -6.11 -5.91 -5.11
CA LEU A 82 -4.68 -5.61 -5.12
C LEU A 82 -3.81 -6.87 -5.31
N SER A 83 -4.33 -8.05 -4.97
CA SER A 83 -3.65 -9.33 -5.16
C SER A 83 -3.39 -9.70 -6.63
N LYS A 84 -4.11 -9.06 -7.57
CA LYS A 84 -3.92 -9.22 -9.02
C LYS A 84 -2.62 -8.58 -9.51
N PHE A 85 -2.02 -7.71 -8.69
CA PHE A 85 -0.76 -7.04 -8.98
C PHE A 85 0.40 -7.82 -8.37
N PRO A 86 1.53 -7.93 -9.10
CA PRO A 86 2.69 -8.65 -8.60
C PRO A 86 3.21 -7.96 -7.34
N SER A 87 3.29 -8.72 -6.24
CA SER A 87 3.81 -8.23 -4.97
C SER A 87 5.19 -8.77 -4.64
N ASP A 88 5.62 -9.86 -5.30
CA ASP A 88 6.96 -10.39 -5.17
C ASP A 88 7.79 -10.08 -6.43
N PRO A 89 9.11 -9.81 -6.30
CA PRO A 89 9.99 -9.59 -7.45
C PRO A 89 9.98 -10.74 -8.46
N LYS A 90 9.69 -11.95 -8.00
CA LYS A 90 9.56 -13.15 -8.84
C LYS A 90 8.34 -13.08 -9.77
N ASP A 91 7.26 -12.42 -9.33
CA ASP A 91 6.03 -12.26 -10.11
C ASP A 91 6.15 -11.14 -11.17
N ILE A 92 7.10 -10.22 -10.99
CA ILE A 92 7.45 -9.19 -11.97
C ILE A 92 8.16 -9.84 -13.17
N LEU A 93 8.98 -10.87 -12.93
CA LEU A 93 9.76 -11.55 -13.95
C LEU A 93 8.91 -12.42 -14.91
N THR A 94 7.76 -12.94 -14.46
CA THR A 94 6.88 -13.81 -15.25
C THR A 94 6.01 -13.07 -16.26
N LYS A 95 5.90 -11.73 -16.20
CA LYS A 95 5.06 -10.96 -17.13
C LYS A 95 5.80 -10.42 -18.37
N CYS A 96 7.11 -10.65 -18.49
CA CYS A 96 7.92 -10.23 -19.65
C CYS A 96 8.16 -11.34 -20.70
N GLN A 97 7.49 -12.48 -20.60
CA GLN A 97 7.67 -13.63 -21.52
C GLN A 97 6.44 -13.92 -22.42
N GLY A 98 5.57 -12.92 -22.66
CA GLY A 98 4.39 -13.05 -23.53
C GLY A 98 4.46 -12.18 -24.76
#